data_AF-V8CHC8-F1
#
_entry.id   AF-V8CHC8-F1
#
_cell.length_a   1.000
_cell.length_b   1.000
_cell.length_c   1.000
_cell.angle_alpha   90.00
_cell.angle_beta   90.00
_cell.angle_gamma   90.00
#
_symmetry.space_group_name_H-M   'P 1'
#
loop_
_entity.id
_entity.type
_entity.pdbx_description
1 polymer ?
#
loop_
_entity_poly.entity_id
_entity_poly.type
_entity_poly.pdbx_seq_one_letter_code
_entity_poly.pdbx_strand_id
1 'polypeptide(L)'
;MEIPLDYNGVMGVPSAFLDKYNPKQFQLLGIGTGKIAKELGVTKNYRGRTDLSINSKCPYARILIRKIAEVNELRKQEQEKM
;
A
#
# COMPACT_ATOMS: atom_id res chain seq x y z
N MET A 1 -11.50 -4.67 -7.62
CA MET A 1 -10.83 -4.00 -6.49
C MET A 1 -10.12 -2.83 -7.09
N GLU A 2 -10.65 -1.64 -6.87
CA GLU A 2 -10.06 -0.41 -7.36
C GLU A 2 -9.05 0.06 -6.32
N ILE A 3 -7.79 0.23 -6.73
CA ILE A 3 -6.74 0.78 -5.88
C ILE A 3 -6.53 2.23 -6.31
N PRO A 4 -6.59 3.19 -5.38
CA PRO A 4 -6.31 4.58 -5.68
C PRO A 4 -4.92 4.72 -6.32
N LEU A 5 -4.86 5.27 -7.53
CA LEU A 5 -3.61 5.48 -8.27
C LEU A 5 -3.01 6.86 -8.03
N ASP A 6 -3.81 7.78 -7.49
CA ASP A 6 -3.46 9.16 -7.15
C ASP A 6 -2.62 9.25 -5.86
N TYR A 7 -2.63 8.23 -5.02
CA TYR A 7 -1.87 8.23 -3.77
C TYR A 7 -0.38 7.88 -3.97
N ASN A 8 0.50 8.84 -3.62
CA ASN A 8 1.97 8.73 -3.76
C ASN A 8 2.68 8.03 -2.58
N GLY A 9 1.99 7.77 -1.48
CA GLY A 9 2.58 7.18 -0.27
C GLY A 9 2.54 5.64 -0.24
N VAL A 10 2.79 5.09 0.94
CA VAL A 10 2.62 3.66 1.24
C VAL A 10 1.15 3.36 1.53
N MET A 11 0.57 2.39 0.82
CA MET A 11 -0.83 1.99 0.99
C MET A 11 -0.95 0.58 1.56
N GLY A 12 -1.86 0.41 2.51
CA GLY A 12 -2.26 -0.91 3.02
C GLY A 12 -3.42 -1.50 2.22
N VAL A 13 -3.14 -2.52 1.40
CA VAL A 13 -4.16 -3.27 0.64
C VAL A 13 -4.40 -4.65 1.25
N PRO A 14 -5.57 -5.27 1.06
CA PRO A 14 -5.81 -6.65 1.52
C PRO A 14 -4.74 -7.61 0.99
N SER A 15 -4.35 -8.61 1.78
CA SER A 15 -3.37 -9.61 1.34
C SER A 15 -3.81 -10.36 0.06
N ALA A 16 -5.13 -10.50 -0.16
CA ALA A 16 -5.71 -11.03 -1.39
C ALA A 16 -5.35 -10.22 -2.66
N PHE A 17 -4.81 -9.01 -2.52
CA PHE A 17 -4.27 -8.26 -3.66
C PHE A 17 -3.13 -9.01 -4.38
N LEU A 18 -2.45 -9.93 -3.69
CA LEU A 18 -1.40 -10.76 -4.31
C LEU A 18 -1.91 -11.57 -5.51
N ASP A 19 -3.18 -11.96 -5.52
CA ASP A 19 -3.80 -12.70 -6.64
C ASP A 19 -3.85 -11.88 -7.94
N LYS A 20 -3.79 -10.54 -7.82
CA LYS A 20 -3.85 -9.58 -8.93
C LYS A 20 -2.63 -8.66 -8.97
N TYR A 21 -1.55 -9.07 -8.32
CA TYR A 21 -0.34 -8.26 -8.20
C TYR A 21 0.33 -8.08 -9.56
N ASN A 22 0.67 -6.84 -9.89
CA ASN A 22 1.48 -6.50 -11.04
C ASN A 22 2.75 -5.76 -10.60
N PRO A 23 3.93 -6.41 -10.65
CA PRO A 23 5.20 -5.79 -10.28
C PRO A 23 5.55 -4.56 -11.11
N LYS A 24 5.01 -4.44 -12.32
CA LYS A 24 5.21 -3.24 -13.14
C LYS A 24 4.47 -2.05 -12.56
N GLN A 25 3.36 -2.24 -11.85
CA GLN A 25 2.51 -1.15 -11.32
C GLN A 25 2.85 -0.78 -9.88
N PHE A 26 3.17 -1.77 -9.05
CA PHE A 26 3.35 -1.59 -7.62
C PHE A 26 4.58 -2.35 -7.11
N GLN A 27 5.28 -1.73 -6.18
CA GLN A 27 6.30 -2.36 -5.35
C GLN A 27 5.66 -2.90 -4.08
N LEU A 28 5.91 -4.17 -3.77
CA LEU A 28 5.61 -4.76 -2.46
C LEU A 28 6.66 -4.31 -1.45
N LEU A 29 6.22 -3.72 -0.34
CA LEU A 29 7.10 -3.23 0.72
C LEU A 29 7.12 -4.18 1.92
N GLY A 30 6.02 -4.88 2.18
CA GLY A 30 5.95 -5.88 3.24
C GLY A 30 4.56 -6.00 3.86
N ILE A 31 4.52 -6.35 5.15
CA ILE A 31 3.28 -6.58 5.91
C ILE A 31 3.01 -5.44 6.89
N GLY A 32 1.74 -5.22 7.21
CA GLY A 32 1.29 -4.19 8.13
C GLY A 32 1.51 -4.47 9.62
N THR A 33 2.47 -5.33 9.99
CA THR A 33 2.78 -5.69 11.38
C THR A 33 4.28 -5.86 11.61
N GLY A 34 4.73 -5.77 12.88
CA GLY A 34 6.11 -6.10 13.26
C GLY A 34 7.13 -5.03 12.89
N LYS A 35 8.39 -5.45 12.68
CA LYS A 35 9.52 -4.54 12.44
C LYS A 35 9.39 -3.75 11.13
N ILE A 36 9.01 -4.41 10.04
CA ILE A 36 8.85 -3.78 8.72
C ILE A 36 7.78 -2.68 8.77
N ALA A 37 6.64 -2.93 9.43
CA ALA A 37 5.61 -1.93 9.58
C ALA A 37 6.12 -0.68 10.31
N LYS A 38 6.91 -0.86 11.37
CA LYS A 38 7.52 0.24 12.12
C LYS A 38 8.49 1.05 11.25
N GLU A 39 9.31 0.39 10.44
CA GLU A 39 10.25 1.03 9.51
C GLU A 39 9.53 1.81 8.41
N LEU A 40 8.35 1.36 8.00
CA LEU A 40 7.48 2.03 7.04
C LEU A 40 6.59 3.12 7.67
N GLY A 41 6.80 3.46 8.94
CA GLY A 41 6.12 4.56 9.62
C GLY A 41 4.80 4.19 10.30
N VAL A 42 4.44 2.91 10.40
CA VAL A 42 3.29 2.48 11.21
C VAL A 42 3.59 2.76 12.68
N THR A 43 2.72 3.51 13.33
CA THR A 43 2.82 3.86 14.75
C THR A 43 2.05 2.90 15.64
N LYS A 44 2.17 3.05 16.95
CA LYS A 44 1.41 2.23 17.90
C LYS A 44 -0.08 2.56 17.79
N ASN A 45 -0.91 1.53 17.65
CA ASN A 45 -2.35 1.63 17.70
C ASN A 45 -2.88 1.73 19.14
N TYR A 46 -4.21 1.75 19.29
CA TYR A 46 -4.92 1.81 20.57
C TYR A 46 -4.60 0.66 21.56
N ARG A 47 -3.97 -0.43 21.10
CA ARG A 47 -3.54 -1.57 21.92
C ARG A 47 -2.05 -1.48 22.31
N GLY A 48 -1.37 -0.38 21.96
CA GLY A 48 0.07 -0.21 22.16
C GLY A 48 0.95 -1.01 21.20
N ARG A 49 0.37 -1.58 20.14
CA ARG A 49 1.05 -2.46 19.17
C ARG A 49 1.23 -1.77 17.81
N THR A 50 2.21 -2.22 17.02
CA THR A 50 2.56 -1.60 15.72
C THR A 50 1.88 -2.30 14.54
N ASP A 51 0.70 -2.89 14.74
CA ASP A 51 -0.16 -3.41 13.69
C ASP A 51 -1.16 -2.35 13.20
N LEU A 52 -1.45 -2.36 11.90
CA LEU A 52 -2.42 -1.44 11.29
C LEU A 52 -3.77 -1.51 12.02
N SER A 53 -4.32 -0.34 12.36
CA SER A 53 -5.65 -0.21 12.91
C SER A 53 -6.37 0.96 12.27
N ILE A 54 -7.66 0.79 11.96
CA ILE A 54 -8.53 1.84 11.44
C ILE A 54 -9.73 1.91 12.39
N ASN A 55 -10.03 3.10 12.91
CA ASN A 55 -11.16 3.33 13.83
C ASN A 55 -11.20 2.34 15.01
N SER A 56 -10.05 2.13 15.66
CA SER A 56 -9.89 1.18 16.78
C SER A 56 -10.24 -0.28 16.45
N LYS A 57 -10.20 -0.66 15.18
CA LYS A 57 -10.33 -2.05 14.73
C LYS A 57 -9.09 -2.47 13.96
N CYS A 58 -8.63 -3.69 14.20
CA CYS A 58 -7.58 -4.30 13.39
C CYS A 58 -8.24 -4.94 12.17
N PRO A 59 -8.03 -4.41 10.95
CA PRO A 59 -8.62 -5.00 9.75
C PRO A 59 -7.99 -6.36 9.44
N TYR A 60 -8.60 -7.10 8.51
CA TYR A 60 -8.00 -8.28 7.91
C TYR A 60 -6.58 -7.98 7.39
N ALA A 61 -5.73 -9.01 7.34
CA ALA A 61 -4.33 -8.93 6.96
C ALA A 61 -4.08 -8.01 5.75
N ARG A 62 -3.17 -7.06 5.94
CA ARG A 62 -2.79 -6.06 4.92
C ARG A 62 -1.33 -6.21 4.55
N ILE A 63 -1.08 -6.04 3.26
CA ILE A 63 0.24 -5.84 2.70
C ILE A 63 0.41 -4.36 2.36
N LEU A 64 1.63 -3.88 2.50
CA LEU A 64 2.01 -2.51 2.21
C LEU A 64 2.59 -2.46 0.81
N ILE A 65 2.00 -1.63 -0.05
CA ILE A 65 2.44 -1.40 -1.42
C ILE A 65 2.77 0.07 -1.63
N ARG A 66 3.57 0.34 -2.65
CA ARG A 66 3.82 1.69 -3.16
C ARG A 66 3.80 1.67 -4.67
N LYS A 67 3.21 2.69 -5.30
CA LYS A 67 3.25 2.80 -6.76
C LYS A 67 4.66 3.13 -7.26
N ILE A 68 4.98 2.65 -8.46
CA ILE A 68 6.28 2.88 -9.09
C ILE A 68 6.24 4.19 -9.90
N ALA A 69 7.35 4.95 -9.89
CA ALA A 69 7.44 6.25 -10.56
C ALA A 69 7.30 6.17 -12.08
N GLU A 70 7.95 5.18 -12.71
CA GLU A 70 7.92 4.93 -14.17
C GLU A 70 6.50 4.76 -14.72
N VAL A 71 5.61 4.13 -13.94
CA VAL A 71 4.19 3.95 -14.30
C VAL A 71 3.45 5.28 -14.31
N ASN A 72 3.82 6.21 -13.44
CA ASN A 72 3.22 7.53 -13.43
C ASN A 72 3.63 8.33 -14.67
N GLU A 73 4.88 8.20 -15.13
CA GLU A 73 5.40 8.88 -16.32
C GLU A 73 4.72 8.36 -17.59
N LEU A 74 4.70 7.03 -17.77
CA LEU A 74 4.03 6.40 -18.93
C LEU A 74 2.54 6.78 -18.99
N ARG A 75 1.85 6.83 -17.85
CA ARG A 75 0.42 7.17 -17.80
C ARG A 75 0.13 8.66 -17.96
N LYS A 76 1.02 9.54 -17.49
CA LYS A 76 0.92 10.98 -17.80
C LYS A 76 1.02 11.20 -19.30
N GLN A 77 1.95 10.52 -19.97
CA GLN A 77 2.09 10.57 -21.43
C GLN A 77 0.86 10.00 -22.16
N GLU A 78 0.17 9.01 -21.60
CA GLU A 78 -1.10 8.50 -22.15
C GLU A 78 -2.27 9.48 -21.96
N GLN A 79 -2.35 10.15 -20.81
CA GLN A 79 -3.39 11.15 -20.52
C GLN A 79 -3.20 12.45 -21.31
N GLU A 80 -1.97 12.87 -21.59
CA GLU A 80 -1.66 14.05 -22.40
C GLU A 80 -1.92 13.84 -23.90
N LYS A 81 -2.02 12.58 -24.34
CA LYS A 81 -2.32 12.19 -25.74
C LYS A 81 -3.81 12.07 -26.03
N MET A 82 -4.68 12.22 -25.02
CA MET A 82 -6.12 12.09 -25.11
C MET A 82 -6.78 13.46 -24.96
#